data_AF-A0A1Z5H8G1-F1
#
_entry.id   AF-A0A1Z5H8G1-F1
#
_cell.length_a   1.000
_cell.length_b   1.000
_cell.length_c   1.000
_cell.angle_alpha   90.00
_cell.angle_beta   90.00
_cell.angle_gamma   90.00
#
_symmetry.space_group_name_H-M   'P 1'
#
loop_
_entity.id
_entity.type
_entity.pdbx_description
1 polymer ?
#
loop_
_entity_poly.entity_id
_entity_poly.type
_entity_poly.pdbx_seq_one_letter_code
_entity_poly.pdbx_strand_id
1 'polypeptide(L)'
;MEDGYFRIKCVIHNTTLEKVICTNIVCEKFDNLEINDQIDSGHKLTIFTATNNRIFCSFRGAETLTEYKLAMTCPKSSGNNACGYGNAGLHPYNSHKLLLLRFDLGQKDQADWDNDFSYKGAEVPFGDCS
;
A
#
# COMPACT_ATOMS: atom_id res chain seq x y z
N MET A 1 -2.97 -18.32 13.40
CA MET A 1 -1.79 -17.81 12.69
C MET A 1 -1.05 -16.91 13.66
N GLU A 2 0.20 -17.23 13.98
CA GLU A 2 1.01 -16.47 14.95
C GLU A 2 1.53 -15.17 14.33
N ASP A 3 1.43 -14.08 15.09
CA ASP A 3 1.82 -12.70 14.71
C ASP A 3 3.33 -12.52 14.41
N GLY A 4 4.13 -13.59 14.40
CA GLY A 4 5.58 -13.56 14.15
C GLY A 4 6.01 -13.71 12.69
N TYR A 5 5.12 -14.09 11.77
CA TYR A 5 5.48 -14.36 10.37
C TYR A 5 5.37 -13.12 9.46
N PHE A 6 4.46 -12.20 9.76
CA PHE A 6 4.16 -11.06 8.89
C PHE A 6 4.89 -9.79 9.32
N ARG A 7 5.32 -9.02 8.32
CA ARG A 7 6.01 -7.73 8.46
C ARG A 7 5.10 -6.57 8.09
N ILE A 8 4.15 -6.78 7.18
CA ILE A 8 3.10 -5.81 6.85
C ILE A 8 1.74 -6.51 6.90
N LYS A 9 0.78 -5.87 7.54
CA LYS A 9 -0.65 -6.14 7.44
C LYS A 9 -1.33 -4.87 6.96
N CYS A 10 -1.98 -4.94 5.80
CA CYS A 10 -2.57 -3.78 5.16
C CYS A 10 -4.06 -4.04 4.87
N VAL A 11 -4.91 -3.08 5.25
CA VAL A 11 -6.34 -3.08 4.91
C VAL A 11 -6.56 -2.11 3.75
N ILE A 12 -6.92 -2.63 2.59
CA ILE A 12 -7.30 -1.82 1.43
C ILE A 12 -8.82 -1.72 1.43
N HIS A 13 -9.34 -0.50 1.51
CA HIS A 13 -10.75 -0.20 1.53
C HIS A 13 -11.11 0.58 0.27
N ASN A 14 -12.04 0.06 -0.51
CA ASN A 14 -12.54 0.77 -1.67
C ASN A 14 -13.62 1.77 -1.23
N THR A 15 -13.28 3.06 -1.19
CA THR A 15 -14.21 4.17 -0.92
C THR A 15 -14.73 4.84 -2.19
N THR A 16 -14.31 4.38 -3.37
CA THR A 16 -14.84 4.87 -4.64
C THR A 16 -16.31 4.44 -4.80
N LEU A 17 -17.01 5.05 -5.76
CA LEU A 17 -18.39 4.66 -6.13
C LEU A 17 -18.43 3.51 -7.15
N GLU A 18 -17.26 2.96 -7.51
CA GLU A 18 -17.12 1.92 -8.52
C GLU A 18 -16.35 0.73 -7.95
N LYS A 19 -16.29 -0.34 -8.74
CA LYS A 19 -15.38 -1.44 -8.47
C LYS A 19 -13.96 -1.06 -8.85
N VAL A 20 -12.99 -1.54 -8.07
CA VAL A 20 -11.57 -1.43 -8.42
C VAL A 20 -10.98 -2.81 -8.67
N ILE A 21 -10.02 -2.87 -9.60
CA ILE A 21 -9.35 -4.10 -10.04
C ILE A 21 -7.86 -3.96 -9.76
N CYS A 22 -7.25 -4.93 -9.07
CA CYS A 22 -5.80 -4.98 -8.94
C CYS A 22 -5.16 -5.22 -10.32
N THR A 23 -4.35 -4.29 -10.80
CA THR A 23 -3.73 -4.37 -12.13
C THR A 23 -2.26 -4.71 -12.08
N ASN A 24 -1.60 -4.49 -10.95
CA ASN A 24 -0.17 -4.69 -10.83
C ASN A 24 0.23 -4.95 -9.38
N ILE A 25 1.22 -5.82 -9.19
CA ILE A 25 1.91 -6.08 -7.93
C ILE A 25 3.40 -6.23 -8.27
N VAL A 26 4.25 -5.42 -7.63
CA VAL A 26 5.69 -5.34 -7.94
C VAL A 26 6.52 -5.62 -6.69
N CYS A 27 7.72 -6.12 -6.93
CA CYS A 27 8.78 -6.44 -5.98
C CYS A 27 8.53 -7.69 -5.11
N GLU A 28 7.29 -7.97 -4.68
CA GLU A 28 6.97 -9.15 -3.88
C GLU A 28 5.51 -9.59 -4.05
N LYS A 29 5.19 -10.81 -3.61
CA LYS A 29 3.79 -11.30 -3.53
C LYS A 29 3.14 -10.88 -2.21
N PHE A 30 1.83 -10.67 -2.25
CA PHE A 30 0.98 -10.58 -1.08
C PHE A 30 0.27 -11.91 -0.84
N ASP A 31 0.02 -12.21 0.42
CA ASP A 31 -0.99 -13.22 0.75
C ASP A 31 -2.38 -12.59 0.58
N ASN A 32 -3.25 -13.29 -0.14
CA ASN A 32 -4.64 -12.89 -0.44
C ASN A 32 -4.78 -11.65 -1.34
N LEU A 33 -3.84 -11.42 -2.26
CA LEU A 33 -4.03 -10.48 -3.36
C LEU A 33 -3.30 -10.97 -4.62
N GLU A 34 -4.05 -11.10 -5.70
CA GLU A 34 -3.57 -11.42 -7.03
C GLU A 34 -3.99 -10.35 -8.05
N ILE A 35 -3.28 -10.31 -9.19
CA ILE A 35 -3.68 -9.46 -10.31
C ILE A 35 -5.05 -9.94 -10.82
N ASN A 36 -5.93 -8.97 -11.10
CA ASN A 36 -7.35 -9.10 -11.43
C ASN A 36 -8.31 -9.29 -10.24
N ASP A 37 -7.81 -9.36 -9.00
CA ASP A 37 -8.68 -9.32 -7.83
C ASP A 37 -9.48 -8.02 -7.81
N GLN A 38 -10.71 -8.13 -7.34
CA GLN A 38 -11.69 -7.05 -7.37
C GLN A 38 -12.10 -6.69 -5.95
N ILE A 39 -12.26 -5.40 -5.69
CA ILE A 39 -12.83 -4.90 -4.44
C ILE A 39 -14.05 -4.07 -4.81
N ASP A 40 -15.23 -4.51 -4.40
CA ASP A 40 -16.48 -3.76 -4.61
C ASP A 40 -16.47 -2.45 -3.81
N SER A 41 -17.29 -1.47 -4.23
CA SER A 41 -17.46 -0.21 -3.51
C SER A 41 -17.91 -0.46 -2.07
N GLY A 42 -17.27 0.21 -1.11
CA GLY A 42 -17.50 0.07 0.32
C GLY A 42 -16.87 -1.18 0.96
N HIS A 43 -16.25 -2.07 0.18
CA HIS A 43 -15.66 -3.31 0.69
C HIS A 43 -14.17 -3.17 1.01
N LYS A 44 -13.68 -4.09 1.85
CA LYS A 44 -12.31 -4.13 2.34
C LYS A 44 -11.64 -5.45 1.99
N LEU A 45 -10.37 -5.36 1.63
CA LEU A 45 -9.45 -6.48 1.50
C LEU A 45 -8.35 -6.34 2.54
N THR A 46 -8.00 -7.43 3.23
CA THR A 46 -6.84 -7.45 4.13
C THR A 46 -5.76 -8.32 3.52
N ILE A 47 -4.58 -7.72 3.32
CA ILE A 47 -3.42 -8.38 2.71
C ILE A 47 -2.28 -8.44 3.73
N PHE A 48 -1.44 -9.44 3.57
CA PHE A 48 -0.29 -9.67 4.43
C PHE A 48 0.96 -9.91 3.59
N THR A 49 2.12 -9.60 4.16
CA THR A 49 3.42 -9.96 3.58
C THR A 49 4.45 -10.18 4.68
N ALA A 50 5.35 -11.12 4.44
CA ALA A 50 6.48 -11.41 5.30
C ALA A 50 7.76 -10.64 4.88
N THR A 51 7.72 -9.89 3.77
CA THR A 51 8.92 -9.26 3.21
C THR A 51 9.35 -8.03 3.99
N ASN A 52 10.64 -7.74 3.90
CA ASN A 52 11.23 -6.48 4.36
C ASN A 52 11.48 -5.50 3.21
N ASN A 53 11.18 -5.90 1.97
CA ASN A 53 11.39 -5.10 0.78
C ASN A 53 10.28 -4.06 0.60
N ARG A 54 10.52 -3.09 -0.30
CA ARG A 54 9.44 -2.26 -0.83
C ARG A 54 8.47 -3.14 -1.62
N ILE A 55 7.19 -2.83 -1.51
CA ILE A 55 6.12 -3.47 -2.26
C ILE A 55 5.27 -2.38 -2.87
N PHE A 56 4.88 -2.60 -4.12
CA PHE A 56 4.01 -1.69 -4.85
C PHE A 56 2.82 -2.47 -5.38
N CYS A 57 1.63 -1.90 -5.28
CA CYS A 57 0.47 -2.44 -5.97
C CYS A 57 -0.35 -1.32 -6.61
N SER A 58 -1.06 -1.66 -7.68
CA SER A 58 -1.92 -0.74 -8.40
C SER A 58 -3.31 -1.30 -8.52
N PHE A 59 -4.29 -0.43 -8.34
CA PHE A 59 -5.69 -0.68 -8.58
C PHE A 59 -6.19 0.28 -9.66
N ARG A 60 -7.12 -0.18 -10.48
CA ARG A 60 -7.76 0.64 -11.50
C ARG A 60 -9.28 0.61 -11.33
N GLY A 61 -9.91 1.77 -11.36
CA GLY A 61 -11.38 1.87 -11.44
C GLY A 61 -11.90 1.12 -12.68
N ALA A 62 -12.90 0.27 -12.49
CA ALA A 62 -13.46 -0.54 -13.57
C ALA A 62 -14.16 0.30 -14.65
N GLU A 63 -14.71 1.45 -14.26
CA GLU A 63 -15.46 2.37 -15.11
C GLU A 63 -14.61 3.59 -15.50
N THR A 64 -14.02 4.27 -14.51
CA THR A 64 -13.29 5.52 -14.76
C THR A 64 -11.88 5.31 -15.30
N LEU A 65 -11.35 4.08 -15.17
CA LEU A 65 -9.96 3.75 -15.45
C LEU A 65 -8.94 4.52 -14.61
N THR A 66 -9.38 5.18 -13.54
CA THR A 66 -8.50 5.92 -12.62
C THR A 66 -7.52 4.96 -11.94
N GLU A 67 -6.23 5.30 -11.97
CA GLU A 67 -5.20 4.52 -11.28
C GLU A 67 -5.01 4.97 -9.82
N TYR A 68 -5.01 3.99 -8.93
CA TYR A 68 -4.67 4.12 -7.53
C TYR A 68 -3.41 3.31 -7.27
N LYS A 69 -2.34 3.97 -6.86
CA LYS A 69 -1.02 3.38 -6.67
C LYS A 69 -0.69 3.38 -5.20
N LEU A 70 -0.26 2.24 -4.69
CA LEU A 70 0.10 2.04 -3.29
C LEU A 70 1.54 1.60 -3.25
N ALA A 71 2.29 2.13 -2.29
CA ALA A 71 3.62 1.65 -1.99
C ALA A 71 3.84 1.53 -0.49
N MET A 72 4.56 0.50 -0.06
CA MET A 72 4.77 0.18 1.36
C MET A 72 6.11 -0.51 1.59
N THR A 73 6.72 -0.32 2.76
CA THR A 73 7.97 -1.01 3.12
C THR A 73 8.12 -1.19 4.63
N CYS A 74 8.71 -2.31 5.04
CA CYS A 74 9.06 -2.62 6.43
C CYS A 74 10.49 -3.18 6.52
N PRO A 75 11.54 -2.35 6.35
CA PRO A 75 12.92 -2.82 6.30
C PRO A 75 13.38 -3.49 7.60
N LYS A 76 14.29 -4.47 7.49
CA LYS A 76 14.81 -5.22 8.65
C LYS A 76 15.79 -4.43 9.50
N SER A 77 16.57 -3.53 8.89
CA SER A 77 17.70 -2.81 9.51
C SER A 77 17.53 -1.29 9.57
N SER A 78 16.47 -0.75 8.96
CA SER A 78 16.09 0.65 9.14
C SER A 78 15.22 0.81 10.37
N GLY A 79 15.40 1.90 11.13
CA GLY A 79 14.55 2.22 12.28
C GLY A 79 13.09 2.52 11.94
N ASN A 80 12.72 2.49 10.65
CA ASN A 80 11.56 3.18 10.09
C ASN A 80 10.81 2.29 9.07
N ASN A 81 9.48 2.22 9.18
CA ASN A 81 8.56 1.63 8.19
C ASN A 81 7.67 2.72 7.55
N ALA A 82 7.28 2.60 6.28
CA ALA A 82 6.60 3.68 5.54
C ALA A 82 5.53 3.16 4.57
N CYS A 83 4.57 4.03 4.23
CA CYS A 83 3.62 3.80 3.14
C CYS A 83 3.23 5.12 2.44
N GLY A 84 3.04 5.06 1.12
CA GLY A 84 2.60 6.23 0.35
C GLY A 84 2.89 6.13 -1.14
N TYR A 85 1.90 6.49 -1.97
CA TYR A 85 2.11 6.88 -3.38
C TYR A 85 0.85 7.54 -3.96
N GLY A 86 0.95 8.69 -4.61
CA GLY A 86 -0.16 9.26 -5.39
C GLY A 86 -1.42 9.64 -4.59
N ASN A 87 -2.51 8.87 -4.73
CA ASN A 87 -3.82 9.09 -4.09
C ASN A 87 -4.11 8.02 -3.02
N ALA A 88 -3.14 7.68 -2.17
CA ALA A 88 -3.27 6.58 -1.21
C ALA A 88 -2.63 6.95 0.14
N GLY A 89 -3.41 6.78 1.22
CA GLY A 89 -3.17 7.16 2.62
C GLY A 89 -1.76 7.04 3.19
N LEU A 90 -1.41 8.02 4.03
CA LEU A 90 -0.20 8.09 4.87
C LEU A 90 -0.36 7.32 6.19
N HIS A 91 0.72 6.67 6.64
CA HIS A 91 0.91 6.34 8.05
C HIS A 91 2.34 6.66 8.51
N PRO A 92 2.51 7.22 9.72
CA PRO A 92 3.81 7.62 10.25
C PRO A 92 4.70 6.44 10.62
N TYR A 93 6.00 6.72 10.58
CA TYR A 93 7.11 5.85 10.95
C TYR A 93 6.97 5.25 12.34
N ASN A 94 7.06 3.92 12.44
CA ASN A 94 7.12 3.18 13.70
C ASN A 94 8.37 2.29 13.75
N SER A 95 9.00 2.21 14.92
CA SER A 95 10.23 1.45 15.13
C SER A 95 10.02 -0.07 15.12
N HIS A 96 10.80 -0.76 14.27
CA HIS A 96 11.03 -2.21 14.17
C HIS A 96 9.91 -3.15 14.63
N LYS A 97 8.71 -3.04 14.05
CA LYS A 97 7.57 -3.94 14.30
C LYS A 97 6.74 -4.18 13.04
N LEU A 98 5.79 -5.12 13.15
CA LEU A 98 4.70 -5.30 12.19
C LEU A 98 4.11 -3.94 11.79
N LEU A 99 4.15 -3.63 10.50
CA LEU A 99 3.55 -2.45 9.91
C LEU A 99 2.05 -2.70 9.72
N LEU A 100 1.21 -1.92 10.42
CA LEU A 100 -0.25 -1.96 10.31
C LEU A 100 -0.72 -0.75 9.51
N LEU A 101 -1.36 -0.99 8.36
CA LEU A 101 -1.76 0.06 7.43
C LEU A 101 -3.22 -0.03 7.05
N ARG A 102 -3.79 1.11 6.68
CA ARG A 102 -5.04 1.19 5.91
C ARG A 102 -4.89 2.13 4.72
N PHE A 103 -5.37 1.71 3.56
CA PHE A 103 -5.52 2.54 2.37
C PHE A 103 -6.99 2.69 2.00
N ASP A 104 -7.47 3.92 1.84
CA ASP A 104 -8.81 4.22 1.36
C ASP A 104 -8.73 4.66 -0.12
N LEU A 105 -9.00 3.72 -1.04
CA LEU A 105 -9.02 3.99 -2.49
C LEU A 105 -10.18 4.92 -2.81
N GLY A 106 -9.93 6.05 -3.48
CA GLY A 106 -10.94 7.07 -3.76
C GLY A 106 -10.81 8.33 -2.90
N GLN A 107 -9.93 8.33 -1.90
CA GLN A 107 -9.54 9.54 -1.18
C GLN A 107 -8.12 9.95 -1.60
N LYS A 108 -7.96 11.22 -1.92
CA LYS A 108 -6.65 11.78 -2.27
C LYS A 108 -5.85 11.96 -0.99
N ASP A 109 -4.78 11.20 -0.84
CA ASP A 109 -3.80 11.34 0.22
C ASP A 109 -2.40 11.52 -0.37
N GLN A 110 -1.72 12.62 -0.02
CA GLN A 110 -0.42 13.01 -0.58
C GLN A 110 0.70 12.67 0.41
N ALA A 111 1.18 11.44 0.30
CA ALA A 111 2.20 10.81 1.14
C ALA A 111 3.59 10.81 0.49
N ASP A 112 4.67 11.06 1.25
CA ASP A 112 6.04 10.88 0.76
C ASP A 112 6.98 10.14 1.74
N TRP A 113 7.92 9.38 1.17
CA TRP A 113 8.95 8.56 1.81
C TRP A 113 10.02 9.34 2.57
N ASP A 114 10.37 10.57 2.18
CA ASP A 114 11.56 11.21 2.76
C ASP A 114 11.24 12.25 3.84
N ASN A 115 9.97 12.34 4.27
CA ASN A 115 9.50 13.45 5.08
C ASN A 115 8.53 13.03 6.18
N ASP A 116 9.08 12.73 7.37
CA ASP A 116 8.39 12.24 8.58
C ASP A 116 7.09 12.97 8.97
N PHE A 117 6.98 14.26 8.65
CA PHE A 117 5.83 15.11 8.99
C PHE A 117 5.40 16.06 7.85
N SER A 118 6.01 15.96 6.66
CA SER A 118 5.76 16.89 5.56
C SER A 118 4.96 16.22 4.44
N TYR A 119 3.80 16.82 4.15
CA TYR A 119 2.85 16.44 3.09
C TYR A 119 3.41 16.56 1.65
N LYS A 120 4.69 16.90 1.50
CA LYS A 120 5.43 16.98 0.24
C LYS A 120 6.85 16.54 0.48
N GLY A 121 7.33 15.55 -0.24
CA GLY A 121 8.78 15.36 -0.36
C GLY A 121 9.16 14.81 -1.72
N ALA A 122 10.28 14.09 -1.79
CA ALA A 122 10.93 13.73 -3.03
C ALA A 122 10.12 12.67 -3.78
N GLU A 123 9.80 12.90 -5.06
CA GLU A 123 9.13 11.89 -5.89
C GLU A 123 10.05 10.65 -6.04
N VAL A 124 9.79 9.60 -5.28
CA VAL A 124 10.39 8.28 -5.51
C VAL A 124 9.70 7.65 -6.74
N PRO A 125 10.43 7.05 -7.70
CA PRO A 125 9.79 6.35 -8.82
C PRO A 125 8.90 5.19 -8.36
N PHE A 126 7.67 5.08 -8.87
CA PHE A 126 6.80 3.94 -8.60
C PHE A 126 7.45 2.65 -9.09
N GLY A 127 7.49 1.61 -8.26
CA GLY A 127 8.01 0.30 -8.64
C GLY A 127 9.53 0.18 -8.57
N ASP A 128 10.24 1.15 -8.00
CA ASP A 128 11.67 0.98 -7.70
C ASP A 128 11.86 0.03 -6.51
N CYS A 129 12.20 -1.22 -6.84
CA CYS A 129 12.47 -2.28 -5.88
C CYS A 129 13.88 -2.20 -5.25
N SER A 130 14.72 -1.25 -5.67
CA SER A 130 16.12 -1.14 -5.24
C SER A 130 16.35 -0.26 -4.01
#